data_AF-A0A7X6WT83-F1
#
_entry.id   AF-A0A7X6WT83-F1
#
_cell.length_a   1.000
_cell.length_b   1.000
_cell.length_c   1.000
_cell.angle_alpha   90.00
_cell.angle_beta   90.00
_cell.angle_gamma   90.00
#
_symmetry.space_group_name_H-M   'P 1'
#
loop_
_entity.id
_entity.type
_entity.pdbx_description
1 polymer ?
#
loop_
_entity_poly.entity_id
_entity_poly.type
_entity_poly.pdbx_seq_one_letter_code
_entity_poly.pdbx_strand_id
1 'polypeptide(L)'
;MKPAFDLDKIKFATDPPTFEKAVALYESGKVTEFEEGIDAYSAVVLGTKPYRVSVEVRHFGLARCECYLGQNDTLCKHMVAVSIYAVMRGKKLELEDKKVFNSPVCSGKLGELNEEEIKKIKQEITYALKYIKAYNGPSRTWFAYQDSLSEGCSRLAKIVSELPVGEQTTELLVNLLLRLDKKLCTGGVDDSDGTVGGFMEEVVIVLQGYAKLDPKCKKAFVVLENIESCFGWEESLLER
;
A
#
# COMPACT_ATOMS: atom_id res chain seq x y z
N MET A 1 -10.46 1.75 -25.02
CA MET A 1 -10.87 1.03 -23.79
C MET A 1 -10.24 1.66 -22.56
N LYS A 2 -10.94 1.73 -21.41
CA LYS A 2 -10.39 2.28 -20.16
C LYS A 2 -10.12 1.12 -19.18
N PRO A 3 -8.93 1.04 -18.54
CA PRO A 3 -8.67 0.03 -17.52
C PRO A 3 -9.57 0.23 -16.30
N ALA A 4 -9.93 -0.86 -15.63
CA ALA A 4 -10.70 -0.82 -14.38
C ALA A 4 -9.82 -0.58 -13.14
N PHE A 5 -8.54 -0.32 -13.34
CA PHE A 5 -7.56 0.08 -12.33
C PHE A 5 -6.97 1.44 -12.71
N ASP A 6 -6.46 2.14 -11.70
CA ASP A 6 -5.79 3.43 -11.82
C ASP A 6 -4.31 3.33 -11.39
N LEU A 7 -3.62 4.46 -11.44
CA LEU A 7 -2.21 4.52 -11.08
C LEU A 7 -1.96 4.20 -9.60
N ASP A 8 -2.89 4.58 -8.71
CA ASP A 8 -2.81 4.24 -7.29
C ASP A 8 -2.91 2.73 -7.08
N LYS A 9 -3.83 2.05 -7.78
CA LYS A 9 -3.90 0.58 -7.76
C LYS A 9 -2.60 -0.05 -8.22
N ILE A 10 -2.00 0.43 -9.32
CA ILE A 10 -0.70 -0.07 -9.79
C ILE A 10 0.38 0.13 -8.72
N LYS A 11 0.46 1.34 -8.16
CA LYS A 11 1.48 1.76 -7.20
C LYS A 11 1.43 0.97 -5.90
N PHE A 12 0.26 0.84 -5.28
CA PHE A 12 0.14 0.18 -3.99
C PHE A 12 0.11 -1.36 -4.08
N ALA A 13 -0.22 -1.91 -5.25
CA ALA A 13 -0.24 -3.36 -5.46
C ALA A 13 1.08 -3.90 -6.06
N THR A 14 2.12 -3.08 -6.14
CA THR A 14 3.44 -3.46 -6.66
C THR A 14 4.50 -3.15 -5.61
N ASP A 15 5.46 -4.06 -5.41
CA ASP A 15 6.60 -3.78 -4.54
C ASP A 15 7.42 -2.57 -5.03
N PRO A 16 8.03 -1.78 -4.12
CA PRO A 16 8.75 -0.56 -4.51
C PRO A 16 9.84 -0.79 -5.57
N PRO A 17 10.73 -1.80 -5.43
CA PRO A 17 11.76 -2.06 -6.44
C PRO A 17 11.21 -2.35 -7.85
N THR A 18 10.09 -3.07 -7.95
CA THR A 18 9.45 -3.37 -9.24
C THR A 18 8.76 -2.12 -9.80
N PHE A 19 8.06 -1.35 -8.96
CA PHE A 19 7.37 -0.13 -9.38
C PHE A 19 8.36 0.93 -9.89
N GLU A 20 9.46 1.19 -9.17
CA GLU A 20 10.48 2.16 -9.57
C GLU A 20 11.11 1.80 -10.92
N LYS A 21 11.45 0.52 -11.13
CA LYS A 21 11.98 0.05 -12.41
C LYS A 21 10.95 0.15 -13.53
N ALA A 22 9.67 -0.07 -13.24
CA ALA A 22 8.59 0.08 -14.21
C ALA A 22 8.39 1.54 -14.62
N VAL A 23 8.42 2.47 -13.66
CA VAL A 23 8.40 3.92 -13.89
C VAL A 23 9.58 4.32 -14.77
N ALA A 24 10.79 3.83 -14.48
CA ALA A 24 11.97 4.13 -15.29
C ALA A 24 11.83 3.65 -16.75
N LEU A 25 11.27 2.45 -16.97
CA LEU A 25 10.98 1.95 -18.32
C LEU A 25 9.92 2.79 -19.03
N TYR A 26 8.86 3.16 -18.31
CA TYR A 26 7.78 3.99 -18.83
C TYR A 26 8.27 5.39 -19.24
N GLU A 27 8.92 6.12 -18.34
CA GLU A 27 9.37 7.50 -18.58
C GLU A 27 10.50 7.58 -19.63
N SER A 28 11.29 6.51 -19.80
CA SER A 28 12.32 6.43 -20.84
C SER A 28 11.78 5.99 -22.21
N GLY A 29 10.46 5.88 -22.39
CA GLY A 29 9.83 5.55 -23.65
C GLY A 29 10.11 4.12 -24.13
N LYS A 30 10.39 3.20 -23.20
CA LYS A 30 10.72 1.80 -23.52
C LYS A 30 9.49 0.93 -23.76
N VAL A 31 8.29 1.43 -23.51
CA VAL A 31 7.03 0.81 -23.89
C VAL A 31 6.71 1.23 -25.32
N THR A 32 6.75 0.27 -26.25
CA THR A 32 6.62 0.47 -27.69
C THR A 32 5.55 -0.47 -28.25
N GLU A 33 5.10 -0.24 -29.49
CA GLU A 33 4.09 -1.10 -30.15
C GLU A 33 2.84 -1.32 -29.27
N PHE A 34 2.39 -0.27 -28.57
CA PHE A 34 1.25 -0.38 -27.67
C PHE A 34 -0.05 -0.50 -28.46
N GLU A 35 -0.81 -1.56 -28.20
CA GLU A 35 -2.05 -1.90 -28.89
C GLU A 35 -3.17 -2.17 -27.88
N GLU A 36 -4.39 -1.77 -28.24
CA GLU A 36 -5.60 -2.15 -27.51
C GLU A 36 -6.25 -3.35 -28.18
N GLY A 37 -6.31 -4.48 -27.46
CA GLY A 37 -6.99 -5.69 -27.89
C GLY A 37 -8.37 -5.85 -27.26
N ILE A 38 -8.95 -7.03 -27.40
CA ILE A 38 -10.20 -7.42 -26.72
C ILE A 38 -9.85 -7.78 -25.27
N ASP A 39 -10.37 -6.99 -24.32
CA ASP A 39 -10.16 -7.17 -22.87
C ASP A 39 -8.68 -7.19 -22.42
N ALA A 40 -7.74 -6.76 -23.25
CA ALA A 40 -6.32 -6.67 -22.93
C ALA A 40 -5.62 -5.49 -23.61
N TYR A 41 -4.51 -5.05 -23.03
CA TYR A 41 -3.52 -4.20 -23.68
C TYR A 41 -2.27 -5.01 -23.97
N SER A 42 -1.66 -4.81 -25.13
CA SER A 42 -0.39 -5.45 -25.50
C SER A 42 0.65 -4.42 -25.87
N ALA A 43 1.93 -4.74 -25.62
CA ALA A 43 3.05 -3.90 -26.01
C ALA A 43 4.34 -4.71 -26.11
N VAL A 44 5.36 -4.11 -26.73
CA VAL A 44 6.75 -4.54 -26.64
C VAL A 44 7.49 -3.62 -25.67
N VAL A 45 8.09 -4.19 -24.63
CA VAL A 45 8.90 -3.46 -23.66
C VAL A 45 10.38 -3.74 -23.89
N LEU A 46 11.15 -2.68 -24.12
CA LEU A 46 12.58 -2.75 -24.39
C LEU A 46 13.38 -2.84 -23.08
N GLY A 47 13.75 -4.07 -22.69
CA GLY A 47 14.64 -4.34 -21.56
C GLY A 47 16.06 -4.69 -22.03
N THR A 48 16.60 -5.80 -21.52
CA THR A 48 17.84 -6.41 -22.06
C THR A 48 17.64 -6.95 -23.47
N LYS A 49 16.41 -7.34 -23.79
CA LYS A 49 15.90 -7.62 -25.12
C LYS A 49 14.45 -7.13 -25.21
N PRO A 50 13.84 -7.07 -26.40
CA PRO A 50 12.41 -6.81 -26.53
C PRO A 50 11.61 -7.94 -25.86
N TYR A 51 10.65 -7.58 -25.02
CA TYR A 51 9.73 -8.53 -24.39
C TYR A 51 8.30 -8.22 -24.81
N ARG A 52 7.55 -9.21 -25.31
CA ARG A 52 6.11 -9.04 -25.51
C ARG A 52 5.40 -9.13 -24.16
N VAL A 53 4.47 -8.21 -23.96
CA VAL A 53 3.72 -8.06 -22.72
C VAL A 53 2.24 -7.91 -23.08
N SER A 54 1.38 -8.55 -22.29
CA SER A 54 -0.06 -8.39 -22.35
C SER A 54 -0.60 -8.22 -20.94
N VAL A 55 -1.44 -7.23 -20.71
CA VAL A 55 -2.08 -6.96 -19.41
C VAL A 55 -3.60 -6.95 -19.59
N GLU A 56 -4.32 -7.62 -18.69
CA GLU A 56 -5.78 -7.64 -18.71
C GLU A 56 -6.35 -6.29 -18.27
N VAL A 57 -7.51 -5.91 -18.80
CA VAL A 57 -8.06 -4.56 -18.64
C VAL A 57 -8.75 -4.36 -17.29
N ARG A 58 -9.35 -5.41 -16.73
CA ARG A 58 -10.22 -5.34 -15.56
C ARG A 58 -9.47 -5.59 -14.25
N HIS A 59 -8.41 -6.40 -14.27
CA HIS A 59 -7.69 -6.83 -13.08
C HIS A 59 -6.21 -6.54 -13.22
N PHE A 60 -5.75 -5.55 -12.44
CA PHE A 60 -4.33 -5.33 -12.27
C PHE A 60 -3.65 -6.60 -11.71
N GLY A 61 -2.48 -6.94 -12.24
CA GLY A 61 -1.73 -8.14 -11.87
C GLY A 61 -1.98 -9.34 -12.78
N LEU A 62 -3.15 -9.41 -13.45
CA LEU A 62 -3.41 -10.45 -14.45
C LEU A 62 -2.74 -10.07 -15.77
N ALA A 63 -1.53 -10.57 -15.97
CA ALA A 63 -0.69 -10.19 -17.10
C ALA A 63 0.21 -11.36 -17.54
N ARG A 64 0.73 -11.26 -18.76
CA ARG A 64 1.73 -12.17 -19.32
C ARG A 64 2.92 -11.35 -19.84
N CYS A 65 4.12 -11.85 -19.61
CA CYS A 65 5.35 -11.30 -20.17
C CYS A 65 6.32 -12.43 -20.51
N GLU A 66 7.01 -12.30 -21.63
CA GLU A 66 8.02 -13.28 -22.07
C GLU A 66 9.37 -13.18 -21.32
N CYS A 67 9.46 -12.37 -20.27
CA CYS A 67 10.64 -12.34 -19.42
C CYS A 67 10.62 -13.52 -18.42
N TYR A 68 11.76 -13.82 -17.81
CA TYR A 68 11.88 -14.91 -16.84
C TYR A 68 10.81 -14.85 -15.75
N LEU A 69 10.61 -13.68 -15.12
CA LEU A 69 9.59 -13.53 -14.06
C LEU A 69 8.17 -13.75 -14.60
N GLY A 70 7.85 -13.16 -15.75
CA GLY A 70 6.52 -13.29 -16.35
C GLY A 70 6.19 -14.71 -16.85
N GLN A 71 7.20 -15.48 -17.25
CA GLN A 71 7.06 -16.90 -17.61
C GLN A 71 6.84 -17.80 -16.38
N ASN A 72 7.20 -17.32 -15.20
CA ASN A 72 6.99 -17.99 -13.92
C ASN A 72 5.85 -17.32 -13.12
N ASP A 73 4.84 -16.80 -13.83
CA ASP A 73 3.62 -16.17 -13.28
C ASP A 73 3.88 -15.11 -12.19
N THR A 74 5.02 -14.42 -12.27
CA THR A 74 5.41 -13.37 -11.33
C THR A 74 5.25 -11.99 -11.98
N LEU A 75 4.59 -11.08 -11.27
CA LEU A 75 4.43 -9.69 -11.71
C LEU A 75 5.79 -9.04 -11.90
N CYS A 76 6.09 -8.59 -13.11
CA CYS A 76 7.38 -8.01 -13.44
C CYS A 76 7.27 -6.54 -13.84
N LYS A 77 8.39 -5.82 -13.76
CA LYS A 77 8.49 -4.40 -14.16
C LYS A 77 7.96 -4.10 -15.57
N HIS A 78 8.03 -5.05 -16.51
CA HIS A 78 7.52 -4.85 -17.87
C HIS A 78 5.99 -4.83 -17.90
N MET A 79 5.34 -5.75 -17.17
CA MET A 79 3.88 -5.77 -17.02
C MET A 79 3.39 -4.49 -16.36
N VAL A 80 4.05 -4.08 -15.27
CA VAL A 80 3.73 -2.84 -14.55
C VAL A 80 3.92 -1.62 -15.45
N ALA A 81 4.98 -1.55 -16.26
CA ALA A 81 5.21 -0.44 -17.19
C ALA A 81 4.10 -0.34 -18.26
N VAL A 82 3.62 -1.47 -18.78
CA VAL A 82 2.47 -1.50 -19.71
C VAL A 82 1.18 -1.08 -19.02
N SER A 83 0.94 -1.51 -17.79
CA SER A 83 -0.20 -1.06 -16.99
C SER A 83 -0.17 0.45 -16.74
N ILE A 84 1.00 1.02 -16.42
CA ILE A 84 1.19 2.48 -16.30
C ILE A 84 0.85 3.15 -17.63
N TYR A 85 1.37 2.63 -18.75
CA TYR A 85 1.07 3.18 -20.07
C TYR A 85 -0.43 3.10 -20.42
N ALA A 86 -1.11 2.02 -20.06
CA ALA A 86 -2.55 1.87 -20.29
C ALA A 86 -3.39 2.93 -19.56
N VAL A 87 -2.97 3.33 -18.35
CA VAL A 87 -3.63 4.38 -17.56
C VAL A 87 -3.21 5.78 -18.04
N MET A 88 -1.91 6.01 -18.21
CA MET A 88 -1.34 7.34 -18.38
C MET A 88 -1.14 7.77 -19.84
N ARG A 89 -1.19 6.83 -20.78
CA ARG A 89 -1.13 7.09 -22.24
C ARG A 89 0.09 7.91 -22.66
N GLY A 90 1.25 7.59 -22.10
CA GLY A 90 2.52 8.26 -22.39
C GLY A 90 2.68 9.64 -21.71
N LYS A 91 1.71 10.09 -20.91
CA LYS A 91 1.85 11.32 -20.11
C LYS A 91 2.90 11.15 -19.02
N LYS A 92 3.68 12.20 -18.77
CA LYS A 92 4.66 12.23 -17.68
C LYS A 92 3.97 12.00 -16.33
N LEU A 93 4.63 11.27 -15.43
CA LEU A 93 4.15 11.10 -14.06
C LEU A 93 4.57 12.29 -13.21
N GLU A 94 3.69 12.75 -12.34
CA GLU A 94 4.02 13.74 -11.33
C GLU A 94 4.95 13.13 -10.27
N LEU A 95 5.66 13.97 -9.52
CA LEU A 95 6.59 13.49 -8.49
C LEU A 95 5.86 12.70 -7.39
N GLU A 96 4.66 13.13 -7.01
CA GLU A 96 3.85 12.45 -5.98
C GLU A 96 3.36 11.08 -6.45
N ASP A 97 3.06 10.93 -7.74
CA ASP A 97 2.63 9.65 -8.32
C ASP A 97 3.74 8.59 -8.32
N LYS A 98 5.00 9.03 -8.23
CA LYS A 98 6.18 8.17 -8.20
C LYS A 98 6.62 7.81 -6.79
N LYS A 99 6.10 8.50 -5.78
CA LYS A 99 6.48 8.29 -4.39
C LYS A 99 5.90 6.96 -3.89
N VAL A 100 6.76 6.07 -3.45
CA VAL A 100 6.37 4.77 -2.91
C VAL A 100 6.32 4.83 -1.38
N PHE A 101 5.39 4.08 -0.80
CA PHE A 101 5.17 3.98 0.64
C PHE A 101 5.14 2.50 1.01
N ASN A 102 6.25 2.01 1.56
CA ASN A 102 6.35 0.65 2.10
C ASN A 102 6.22 0.61 3.62
N SER A 103 6.68 1.66 4.31
CA SER A 103 6.62 1.80 5.75
C SER A 103 6.06 3.19 6.12
N PRO A 104 5.27 3.31 7.21
CA PRO A 104 4.81 4.59 7.70
C PRO A 104 5.98 5.38 8.29
N VAL A 105 6.03 6.68 8.00
CA VAL A 105 7.03 7.59 8.57
C VAL A 105 6.36 8.75 9.30
N CYS A 106 6.99 9.31 10.32
CA CYS A 106 6.48 10.52 10.96
C CYS A 106 6.64 11.71 10.00
N SER A 107 5.56 12.44 9.72
CA SER A 107 5.61 13.63 8.85
C SER A 107 6.46 14.77 9.44
N GLY A 108 6.64 14.78 10.77
CA GLY A 108 7.33 15.82 11.52
C GLY A 108 6.61 17.18 11.54
N LYS A 109 5.44 17.29 10.92
CA LYS A 109 4.70 18.55 10.80
C LYS A 109 3.66 18.64 11.91
N LEU A 110 3.84 19.55 12.85
CA LEU A 110 2.80 19.86 13.85
C LEU A 110 1.56 20.44 13.14
N GLY A 111 0.36 20.03 13.54
CA GLY A 111 -0.87 20.57 13.00
C GLY A 111 -2.13 19.86 13.48
N GLU A 112 -3.27 20.47 13.21
CA GLU A 112 -4.60 19.91 13.46
C GLU A 112 -5.33 19.72 12.13
N LEU A 113 -6.23 18.75 12.11
CA LEU A 113 -7.09 18.49 10.97
C LEU A 113 -8.45 19.10 11.22
N ASN A 114 -9.07 19.66 10.19
CA ASN A 114 -10.47 20.05 10.28
C ASN A 114 -11.40 18.81 10.19
N GLU A 115 -12.69 18.98 10.51
CA GLU A 115 -13.65 17.88 10.54
C GLU A 115 -13.81 17.16 9.20
N GLU A 116 -13.72 17.91 8.08
CA GLU A 116 -13.84 17.36 6.73
C GLU A 116 -12.62 16.49 6.37
N GLU A 117 -11.42 16.94 6.74
CA GLU A 117 -10.17 16.20 6.60
C GLU A 117 -10.19 14.92 7.43
N ILE A 118 -10.59 14.99 8.70
CA ILE A 118 -10.73 13.82 9.58
C ILE A 118 -11.69 12.81 8.95
N LYS A 119 -12.84 13.26 8.46
CA LYS A 119 -13.82 12.40 7.81
C LYS A 119 -13.25 11.72 6.57
N LYS A 120 -12.53 12.47 5.73
CA LYS A 120 -11.86 11.95 4.53
C LYS A 120 -10.82 10.89 4.89
N ILE A 121 -9.95 11.17 5.87
CA ILE A 121 -8.93 10.23 6.34
C ILE A 121 -9.56 8.96 6.89
N LYS A 122 -10.63 9.06 7.70
CA LYS A 122 -11.36 7.88 8.20
C LYS A 122 -11.92 7.02 7.06
N GLN A 123 -12.40 7.64 5.98
CA GLN A 123 -12.86 6.93 4.78
C GLN A 123 -11.72 6.24 4.05
N GLU A 124 -10.57 6.92 3.88
CA GLU A 124 -9.37 6.36 3.23
C GLU A 124 -8.80 5.18 4.03
N ILE A 125 -8.70 5.31 5.36
CA ILE A 125 -8.31 4.21 6.26
C ILE A 125 -9.27 3.03 6.11
N THR A 126 -10.58 3.30 6.10
CA THR A 126 -11.59 2.24 5.95
C THR A 126 -11.51 1.56 4.58
N TYR A 127 -11.19 2.32 3.53
CA TYR A 127 -10.95 1.77 2.21
C TYR A 127 -9.70 0.88 2.17
N ALA A 128 -8.58 1.33 2.73
CA ALA A 128 -7.35 0.55 2.82
C ALA A 128 -7.53 -0.75 3.63
N LEU A 129 -8.30 -0.71 4.72
CA LEU A 129 -8.62 -1.89 5.53
C LEU A 129 -9.46 -2.96 4.83
N LYS A 130 -10.05 -2.67 3.65
CA LYS A 130 -10.72 -3.71 2.84
C LYS A 130 -9.74 -4.73 2.26
N TYR A 131 -8.48 -4.35 2.11
CA TYR A 131 -7.43 -5.20 1.58
C TYR A 131 -6.84 -6.14 2.65
N ILE A 132 -6.92 -5.74 3.93
CA ILE A 132 -6.53 -6.55 5.09
C ILE A 132 -7.73 -7.38 5.54
N LYS A 133 -7.88 -8.59 4.99
CA LYS A 133 -9.06 -9.44 5.18
C LYS A 133 -8.69 -10.83 5.69
N ALA A 134 -9.68 -11.57 6.17
CA ALA A 134 -9.48 -12.95 6.62
C ALA A 134 -9.03 -13.86 5.47
N TYR A 135 -8.20 -14.86 5.78
CA TYR A 135 -7.86 -15.90 4.82
C TYR A 135 -8.77 -17.13 5.00
N ASN A 136 -9.60 -17.40 3.99
CA ASN A 136 -10.48 -18.58 3.93
C ASN A 136 -10.30 -19.37 2.62
N GLY A 137 -9.21 -19.11 1.89
CA GLY A 137 -8.98 -19.62 0.55
C GLY A 137 -8.13 -20.90 0.48
N PRO A 138 -8.10 -21.58 -0.67
CA PRO A 138 -7.18 -22.68 -0.91
C PRO A 138 -5.74 -22.16 -1.10
N SER A 139 -4.72 -22.97 -0.79
CA SER A 139 -3.29 -22.58 -0.82
C SER A 139 -2.82 -21.94 -2.13
N ARG A 140 -3.43 -22.28 -3.29
CA ARG A 140 -3.13 -21.64 -4.57
C ARG A 140 -3.41 -20.13 -4.62
N THR A 141 -4.24 -19.61 -3.72
CA THR A 141 -4.56 -18.17 -3.61
C THR A 141 -3.78 -17.47 -2.52
N TRP A 142 -2.87 -18.18 -1.85
CA TRP A 142 -2.10 -17.67 -0.71
C TRP A 142 -1.27 -16.43 -1.06
N PHE A 143 -0.50 -16.47 -2.16
CA PHE A 143 0.33 -15.32 -2.54
C PHE A 143 -0.51 -14.10 -2.94
N ALA A 144 -1.58 -14.29 -3.70
CA ALA A 144 -2.52 -13.21 -4.02
C ALA A 144 -3.21 -12.63 -2.78
N TYR A 145 -3.35 -13.43 -1.72
CA TYR A 145 -3.82 -12.97 -0.43
C TYR A 145 -2.77 -12.10 0.27
N GLN A 146 -1.51 -12.53 0.31
CA GLN A 146 -0.40 -11.74 0.88
C GLN A 146 -0.17 -10.42 0.12
N ASP A 147 -0.26 -10.44 -1.21
CA ASP A 147 -0.22 -9.23 -2.04
C ASP A 147 -1.34 -8.24 -1.65
N SER A 148 -2.53 -8.76 -1.31
CA SER A 148 -3.63 -7.94 -0.81
C SER A 148 -3.32 -7.33 0.56
N LEU A 149 -2.71 -8.08 1.49
CA LEU A 149 -2.30 -7.51 2.79
C LEU A 149 -1.25 -6.42 2.61
N SER A 150 -0.25 -6.67 1.76
CA SER A 150 0.81 -5.73 1.40
C SER A 150 0.26 -4.44 0.79
N GLU A 151 -0.72 -4.54 -0.10
CA GLU A 151 -1.39 -3.35 -0.67
C GLU A 151 -2.14 -2.55 0.39
N GLY A 152 -2.84 -3.24 1.30
CA GLY A 152 -3.52 -2.60 2.43
C GLY A 152 -2.56 -1.81 3.31
N CYS A 153 -1.44 -2.43 3.68
CA CYS A 153 -0.41 -1.80 4.51
C CYS A 153 0.28 -0.64 3.78
N SER A 154 0.60 -0.77 2.49
CA SER A 154 1.20 0.31 1.69
C SER A 154 0.28 1.53 1.58
N ARG A 155 -1.03 1.32 1.43
CA ARG A 155 -2.03 2.40 1.44
C ARG A 155 -2.11 3.07 2.80
N LEU A 156 -2.12 2.30 3.88
CA LEU A 156 -2.11 2.85 5.24
C LEU A 156 -0.81 3.61 5.52
N ALA A 157 0.35 3.07 5.10
CA ALA A 157 1.65 3.71 5.24
C ALA A 157 1.68 5.10 4.62
N LYS A 158 1.10 5.27 3.42
CA LYS A 158 0.91 6.61 2.83
C LYS A 158 0.10 7.52 3.74
N ILE A 159 -1.08 7.07 4.17
CA ILE A 159 -1.98 7.87 5.01
C ILE A 159 -1.26 8.32 6.27
N VAL A 160 -0.65 7.37 7.02
CA VAL A 160 0.09 7.67 8.25
C VAL A 160 1.23 8.68 7.99
N SER A 161 1.94 8.53 6.88
CA SER A 161 3.08 9.39 6.52
C SER A 161 2.73 10.83 6.20
N GLU A 162 1.47 11.08 5.86
CA GLU A 162 0.99 12.41 5.47
C GLU A 162 0.26 13.13 6.61
N LEU A 163 -0.10 12.42 7.69
CA LEU A 163 -0.80 13.01 8.82
C LEU A 163 0.08 14.02 9.57
N PRO A 164 -0.48 15.18 9.98
CA PRO A 164 0.21 16.05 10.91
C PRO A 164 0.33 15.39 12.30
N VAL A 165 1.31 15.83 13.06
CA VAL A 165 1.52 15.46 14.46
C VAL A 165 0.59 16.29 15.34
N GLY A 166 -0.29 15.61 16.08
CA GLY A 166 -1.22 16.24 17.02
C GLY A 166 -2.08 15.21 17.77
N GLU A 167 -2.85 15.66 18.76
CA GLU A 167 -3.68 14.80 19.61
C GLU A 167 -4.75 14.03 18.81
N GLN A 168 -5.45 14.70 17.89
CA GLN A 168 -6.50 14.09 17.05
C GLN A 168 -5.96 13.02 16.10
N THR A 169 -4.82 13.26 15.46
CA THR A 169 -4.20 12.27 14.56
C THR A 169 -3.65 11.09 15.34
N THR A 170 -3.13 11.32 16.55
CA THR A 170 -2.72 10.26 17.47
C THR A 170 -3.92 9.36 17.81
N GLU A 171 -5.07 9.94 18.15
CA GLU A 171 -6.30 9.18 18.42
C GLU A 171 -6.75 8.35 17.21
N LEU A 172 -6.66 8.89 16.00
CA LEU A 172 -6.97 8.16 14.76
C LEU A 172 -6.08 6.92 14.58
N LEU A 173 -4.78 7.07 14.83
CA LEU A 173 -3.80 6.01 14.68
C LEU A 173 -3.91 4.94 15.78
N VAL A 174 -4.17 5.33 17.02
CA VAL A 174 -4.47 4.38 18.11
C VAL A 174 -5.71 3.54 17.76
N ASN A 175 -6.77 4.18 17.28
CA ASN A 175 -7.96 3.47 16.81
C ASN A 175 -7.69 2.56 15.60
N LEU A 176 -6.76 2.94 14.71
CA LEU A 176 -6.32 2.07 13.61
C LEU A 176 -5.61 0.82 14.15
N LEU A 177 -4.67 0.97 15.09
CA LEU A 177 -3.96 -0.15 15.71
C LEU A 177 -4.93 -1.12 16.39
N LEU A 178 -5.88 -0.62 17.18
CA LEU A 178 -6.91 -1.47 17.81
C LEU A 178 -7.77 -2.24 16.80
N ARG A 179 -8.05 -1.65 15.63
CA ARG A 179 -8.80 -2.33 14.55
C ARG A 179 -7.98 -3.40 13.85
N LEU A 180 -6.68 -3.16 13.68
CA LEU A 180 -5.75 -4.13 13.09
C LEU A 180 -5.49 -5.30 14.05
N ASP A 181 -5.26 -4.98 15.33
CA ASP A 181 -5.12 -5.96 16.40
C ASP A 181 -6.33 -6.90 16.44
N LYS A 182 -7.55 -6.35 16.51
CA LYS A 182 -8.77 -7.15 16.44
C LYS A 182 -8.85 -8.05 15.20
N LYS A 183 -8.39 -7.56 14.04
CA LYS A 183 -8.36 -8.33 12.78
C LYS A 183 -7.39 -9.51 12.86
N LEU A 184 -6.23 -9.34 13.49
CA LEU A 184 -5.25 -10.40 13.72
C LEU A 184 -5.75 -11.41 14.76
N CYS A 185 -6.22 -10.93 15.91
CA CYS A 185 -6.64 -11.77 17.03
C CYS A 185 -7.87 -12.65 16.74
N THR A 186 -8.90 -12.02 16.15
CA THR A 186 -10.24 -12.63 16.04
C THR A 186 -10.85 -12.52 14.64
N GLY A 187 -10.24 -11.71 13.77
CA GLY A 187 -10.74 -11.46 12.43
C GLY A 187 -10.30 -12.49 11.39
N GLY A 188 -9.46 -13.47 11.76
CA GLY A 188 -9.00 -14.53 10.86
C GLY A 188 -8.03 -14.05 9.78
N VAL A 189 -7.41 -12.88 9.96
CA VAL A 189 -6.28 -12.45 9.13
C VAL A 189 -5.11 -13.38 9.44
N ASP A 190 -4.55 -13.98 8.40
CA ASP A 190 -3.37 -14.83 8.52
C ASP A 190 -2.13 -14.00 8.19
N ASP A 191 -1.41 -13.62 9.24
CA ASP A 191 -0.23 -12.76 9.18
C ASP A 191 1.06 -13.57 9.36
N SER A 192 1.09 -14.81 8.85
CA SER A 192 2.25 -15.70 9.00
C SER A 192 3.56 -15.15 8.41
N ASP A 193 3.50 -14.19 7.48
CA ASP A 193 4.68 -13.50 6.93
C ASP A 193 5.02 -12.18 7.64
N GLY A 194 4.22 -11.79 8.63
CA GLY A 194 4.42 -10.61 9.48
C GLY A 194 4.12 -9.27 8.80
N THR A 195 3.45 -9.25 7.64
CA THR A 195 3.16 -8.02 6.90
C THR A 195 2.37 -6.99 7.72
N VAL A 196 1.28 -7.42 8.36
CA VAL A 196 0.37 -6.55 9.10
C VAL A 196 0.94 -6.23 10.49
N GLY A 197 1.49 -7.22 11.18
CA GLY A 197 2.14 -7.04 12.48
C GLY A 197 3.35 -6.10 12.39
N GLY A 198 4.21 -6.28 11.39
CA GLY A 198 5.33 -5.38 11.11
C GLY A 198 4.87 -3.95 10.85
N PHE A 199 3.80 -3.76 10.06
CA PHE A 199 3.21 -2.44 9.87
C PHE A 199 2.72 -1.83 11.19
N MET A 200 2.08 -2.61 12.07
CA MET A 200 1.62 -2.12 13.38
C MET A 200 2.78 -1.66 14.26
N GLU A 201 3.88 -2.41 14.32
CA GLU A 201 5.10 -2.02 15.04
C GLU A 201 5.68 -0.71 14.51
N GLU A 202 5.73 -0.53 13.19
CA GLU A 202 6.20 0.72 12.57
C GLU A 202 5.28 1.91 12.92
N VAL A 203 3.96 1.72 12.97
CA VAL A 203 3.02 2.77 13.43
C VAL A 203 3.23 3.11 14.90
N VAL A 204 3.55 2.14 15.76
CA VAL A 204 3.91 2.41 17.17
C VAL A 204 5.15 3.28 17.26
N ILE A 205 6.18 3.02 16.44
CA ILE A 205 7.37 3.88 16.35
C ILE A 205 6.99 5.31 15.92
N VAL A 206 6.09 5.46 14.95
CA VAL A 206 5.57 6.78 14.53
C VAL A 206 4.88 7.49 15.70
N LEU A 207 4.03 6.79 16.47
CA LEU A 207 3.32 7.35 17.62
C LEU A 207 4.26 7.75 18.76
N GLN A 208 5.31 6.98 19.02
CA GLN A 208 6.39 7.37 19.94
C GLN A 208 7.08 8.67 19.45
N GLY A 209 7.30 8.78 18.13
CA GLY A 209 7.78 10.02 17.50
C GLY A 209 6.84 11.20 17.70
N TYR A 210 5.52 10.99 17.59
CA TYR A 210 4.51 12.01 17.83
C TYR A 210 4.57 12.51 19.27
N ALA A 211 4.62 11.60 20.25
CA ALA A 211 4.70 11.95 21.67
C ALA A 211 5.99 12.69 22.06
N LYS A 212 7.09 12.47 21.33
CA LYS A 212 8.34 13.24 21.49
C LYS A 212 8.23 14.66 20.94
N LEU A 213 7.48 14.85 19.85
CA LEU A 213 7.32 16.15 19.19
C LEU A 213 6.22 17.01 19.83
N ASP A 214 5.10 16.40 20.19
CA ASP A 214 3.99 17.04 20.92
C ASP A 214 3.58 16.17 22.12
N PRO A 215 3.95 16.58 23.36
CA PRO A 215 3.58 15.85 24.57
C PRO A 215 2.06 15.69 24.78
N LYS A 216 1.21 16.51 24.14
CA LYS A 216 -0.25 16.36 24.23
C LYS A 216 -0.73 15.05 23.60
N CYS A 217 0.01 14.51 22.63
CA CYS A 217 -0.30 13.21 22.02
C CYS A 217 -0.40 12.08 23.06
N LYS A 218 0.33 12.17 24.18
CA LYS A 218 0.26 11.16 25.26
C LYS A 218 -1.15 11.01 25.85
N LYS A 219 -2.01 12.03 25.77
CA LYS A 219 -3.41 11.93 26.22
C LYS A 219 -4.20 10.89 25.44
N ALA A 220 -3.91 10.72 24.16
CA ALA A 220 -4.59 9.75 23.30
C ALA A 220 -4.22 8.30 23.66
N PHE A 221 -3.11 8.08 24.38
CA PHE A 221 -2.69 6.75 24.82
C PHE A 221 -3.41 6.25 26.07
N VAL A 222 -4.11 7.13 26.80
CA VAL A 222 -4.83 6.75 28.03
C VAL A 222 -5.86 5.63 27.79
N VAL A 223 -6.44 5.58 26.58
CA VAL A 223 -7.38 4.51 26.21
C VAL A 223 -6.74 3.11 26.25
N LEU A 224 -5.41 3.03 26.16
CA LEU A 224 -4.66 1.77 26.15
C LEU A 224 -4.38 1.21 27.56
N GLU A 225 -4.54 1.99 28.63
CA GLU A 225 -4.15 1.59 30.01
C GLU A 225 -4.83 0.30 30.52
N ASN A 226 -5.95 -0.09 29.93
CA ASN A 226 -6.71 -1.28 30.31
C ASN A 226 -6.98 -2.20 29.10
N ILE A 227 -6.19 -2.08 28.04
CA ILE A 227 -6.29 -2.92 26.85
C ILE A 227 -5.07 -3.84 26.85
N GLU A 228 -5.31 -5.14 26.70
CA GLU A 228 -4.27 -6.13 26.43
C GLU A 228 -4.38 -6.48 24.94
N SER A 229 -3.40 -6.07 24.15
CA SER A 229 -3.36 -6.40 22.71
C SER A 229 -2.74 -7.78 22.49
N CYS A 230 -2.94 -8.35 21.29
CA CYS A 230 -2.40 -9.68 21.01
C CYS A 230 -0.86 -9.76 20.99
N PHE A 231 -0.19 -8.62 20.86
CA PHE A 231 1.26 -8.55 20.70
C PHE A 231 1.94 -7.61 21.70
N GLY A 232 1.21 -7.11 22.71
CA GLY A 232 1.76 -6.22 23.75
C GLY A 232 2.29 -4.88 23.25
N TRP A 233 1.89 -4.45 22.05
CA TRP A 233 2.43 -3.22 21.43
C TRP A 233 2.03 -1.94 22.16
N GLU A 234 0.96 -1.97 22.95
CA GLU A 234 0.46 -0.90 23.79
C GLU A 234 1.44 -0.51 24.90
N GLU A 235 2.21 -1.47 25.42
CA GLU A 235 3.17 -1.24 26.51
C GLU A 235 4.19 -0.19 26.09
N SER A 236 4.68 -0.29 24.85
CA SER A 236 5.63 0.63 24.25
C SER A 236 5.13 2.08 24.11
N LEU A 237 3.82 2.31 24.17
CA LEU A 237 3.22 3.65 24.13
C LEU A 237 2.88 4.20 25.52
N LEU A 238 2.67 3.32 26.49
CA LEU A 238 2.40 3.67 27.88
C LEU A 238 3.68 3.86 28.70
N GLU A 239 4.80 3.27 28.26
CA GLU A 239 6.12 3.52 28.82
C GLU A 239 6.52 5.00 28.68
N ARG A 240 6.86 5.62 29.81
CA ARG A 240 6.95 7.08 29.99
C ARG A 240 8.21 7.73 29.43
#